data_AF-A0A960JLK1-F1
#
_entry.id   AF-A0A960JLK1-F1
#
_cell.length_a   1.000
_cell.length_b   1.000
_cell.length_c   1.000
_cell.angle_alpha   90.00
_cell.angle_beta   90.00
_cell.angle_gamma   90.00
#
_symmetry.space_group_name_H-M   'P 1'
#
loop_
_entity.id
_entity.type
_entity.pdbx_description
1 polymer ?
#
loop_
_entity_poly.entity_id
_entity_poly.type
_entity_poly.pdbx_seq_one_letter_code
_entity_poly.pdbx_strand_id
1 'polypeptide(L)' 'LLSRDLAFEATQDELVNTAKRPTNVHRLTGRPCPVCGDAIREVAYTSHVVNYCATCQTDGRVLADNTTSKFLK' A
#
# COMPACT_ATOMS: atom_id res chain seq x y z
N LEU A 1 2.99 -14.11 -1.95
CA LEU A 1 3.50 -12.71 -1.84
C LEU A 1 5.01 -12.71 -1.59
N LEU A 2 5.52 -13.42 -0.57
CA LEU A 2 6.98 -13.56 -0.31
C LEU A 2 7.83 -13.95 -1.53
N SER A 3 7.32 -14.83 -2.40
CA SER A 3 8.07 -15.36 -3.55
C SER A 3 8.37 -14.33 -4.64
N ARG A 4 7.57 -13.28 -4.77
CA ARG A 4 7.76 -12.25 -5.82
C ARG A 4 8.70 -11.14 -5.35
N ASP A 5 8.62 -10.77 -4.08
CA ASP A 5 9.53 -9.77 -3.50
C ASP A 5 10.97 -10.29 -3.48
N LEU A 6 11.18 -11.55 -3.06
CA LEU A 6 12.50 -12.19 -3.11
C LEU A 6 13.06 -12.28 -4.54
N ALA A 7 12.21 -12.58 -5.52
CA ALA A 7 12.61 -12.62 -6.93
C ALA A 7 13.03 -11.24 -7.44
N PHE A 8 12.35 -10.16 -7.03
CA PHE A 8 12.75 -8.80 -7.38
C PHE A 8 14.08 -8.43 -6.73
N GLU A 9 14.24 -8.68 -5.42
CA GLU A 9 15.46 -8.38 -4.70
C GLU A 9 16.68 -9.11 -5.25
N ALA A 10 16.51 -10.38 -5.65
CA ALA A 10 17.57 -11.17 -6.26
C ALA A 10 18.08 -10.62 -7.61
N THR A 11 17.33 -9.72 -8.26
CA THR A 11 17.75 -9.06 -9.51
C THR A 11 18.47 -7.73 -9.29
N GLN A 12 18.60 -7.26 -8.04
CA GLN A 12 19.18 -5.96 -7.74
C GLN A 12 20.62 -6.14 -7.24
N ASP A 13 21.54 -5.33 -7.79
CA ASP A 13 22.95 -5.34 -7.39
C ASP A 13 23.17 -4.65 -6.02
N GLU A 14 22.21 -3.83 -5.57
CA GLU A 14 22.25 -3.11 -4.30
C GLU A 14 20.94 -3.29 -3.50
N LEU A 15 21.02 -3.05 -2.19
CA LEU A 15 19.86 -3.07 -1.30
C LEU A 15 18.87 -1.96 -1.68
N VAL A 16 17.74 -2.37 -2.24
CA VAL A 16 16.67 -1.48 -2.64
C VAL A 16 15.81 -1.08 -1.44
N ASN A 17 15.51 0.21 -1.33
CA ASN A 17 14.57 0.71 -0.34
C ASN A 17 13.20 0.03 -0.52
N THR A 18 12.52 -0.25 0.60
CA THR A 18 11.18 -0.83 0.65
C THR A 18 10.18 -0.14 -0.28
N ALA A 19 10.28 1.18 -0.47
CA ALA A 19 9.42 1.94 -1.38
C ALA A 19 9.57 1.54 -2.87
N LYS A 20 10.71 0.96 -3.26
CA LYS A 20 10.96 0.48 -4.64
C LYS A 20 10.53 -0.98 -4.85
N ARG A 21 10.09 -1.68 -3.82
CA ARG A 21 9.61 -3.07 -3.95
C ARG A 21 8.30 -3.12 -4.75
N PRO A 22 8.09 -4.17 -5.56
CA PRO A 22 6.93 -4.28 -6.41
C PRO A 22 5.66 -4.48 -5.56
N THR A 23 4.82 -3.43 -5.49
CA THR A 23 3.50 -3.51 -4.85
C THR A 23 2.41 -3.44 -5.91
N ASN A 24 1.37 -4.27 -5.75
CA ASN A 24 0.30 -4.39 -6.76
C ASN A 24 -0.71 -3.22 -6.75
N VAL A 25 -0.62 -2.31 -5.79
CA VAL A 25 -1.65 -1.29 -5.52
C VAL A 25 -1.11 0.14 -5.42
N HIS A 26 0.21 0.34 -5.46
CA HIS A 26 0.79 1.68 -5.32
C HIS A 26 0.43 2.58 -6.51
N ARG A 27 -0.07 3.79 -6.22
CA ARG A 27 -0.54 4.79 -7.18
C ARG A 27 -1.70 4.32 -8.06
N LEU A 28 -2.50 3.39 -7.56
CA LEU A 28 -3.66 2.85 -8.25
C LEU A 28 -4.99 3.21 -7.56
N THR A 29 -5.03 4.30 -6.78
CA THR A 29 -6.26 4.80 -6.14
C THR A 29 -7.42 4.89 -7.14
N GLY A 30 -8.58 4.35 -6.76
CA GLY A 30 -9.78 4.30 -7.61
C GLY A 30 -9.75 3.26 -8.72
N ARG A 31 -8.64 2.56 -8.95
CA ARG A 31 -8.57 1.43 -9.89
C ARG A 31 -9.08 0.15 -9.23
N PRO A 32 -9.58 -0.82 -10.02
CA PRO A 32 -9.96 -2.13 -9.50
C PRO A 32 -8.73 -2.87 -8.98
N CYS A 33 -8.87 -3.52 -7.82
CA CYS A 33 -7.85 -4.36 -7.22
C CYS A 33 -7.54 -5.54 -8.15
N PRO A 34 -6.26 -5.79 -8.49
CA PRO A 34 -5.90 -6.90 -9.39
C PRO A 34 -6.12 -8.29 -8.77
N VAL A 35 -6.47 -8.37 -7.49
CA VAL A 35 -6.75 -9.64 -6.79
C VAL A 35 -8.25 -9.90 -6.68
N CYS A 36 -9.04 -8.93 -6.20
CA CYS A 36 -10.46 -9.14 -5.89
C CYS A 36 -11.43 -8.22 -6.67
N GLY A 37 -10.93 -7.28 -7.47
CA GLY A 37 -11.74 -6.35 -8.26
C GLY A 37 -12.30 -5.14 -7.51
N ASP A 38 -12.27 -5.13 -6.18
CA ASP A 38 -12.73 -4.00 -5.35
C ASP A 38 -11.90 -2.73 -5.56
N ALA A 39 -12.46 -1.56 -5.29
CA ALA A 39 -11.76 -0.29 -5.50
C ALA A 39 -10.56 -0.15 -4.55
N ILE A 40 -9.38 0.16 -5.12
CA ILE A 40 -8.20 0.53 -4.34
C ILE A 40 -8.46 1.90 -3.69
N ARG A 41 -8.22 1.96 -2.39
CA ARG A 41 -8.38 3.14 -1.54
C ARG A 41 -7.03 3.75 -1.21
N GLU A 42 -7.07 5.02 -0.86
CA GLU A 42 -5.93 5.78 -0.39
C GLU A 42 -6.19 6.20 1.05
N VAL A 43 -5.15 6.18 1.89
CA VAL A 43 -5.15 6.75 3.24
C VAL A 43 -3.93 7.63 3.41
N ALA A 44 -4.15 8.85 3.90
CA ALA A 44 -3.13 9.83 4.16
C ALA A 44 -2.68 9.78 5.64
N TYR A 45 -1.38 9.60 5.83
CA TYR A 45 -0.70 9.78 7.10
C TYR A 45 0.04 11.13 7.11
N THR A 46 0.48 11.56 8.29
CA THR A 46 1.21 12.84 8.45
C THR A 46 2.43 12.97 7.52
N SER A 47 3.11 11.87 7.18
CA SER A 47 4.36 11.88 6.41
C SER A 47 4.30 11.16 5.07
N HIS A 48 3.25 10.40 4.79
CA HIS A 48 3.17 9.55 3.62
C HIS A 48 1.73 9.15 3.30
N VAL A 49 1.52 8.67 2.09
CA VAL A 49 0.22 8.20 1.59
C VAL A 49 0.35 6.73 1.24
N VAL A 50 -0.65 5.93 1.63
CA VAL A 50 -0.69 4.49 1.38
C VAL A 50 -1.90 4.15 0.54
N ASN A 51 -1.66 3.32 -0.48
CA ASN A 51 -2.71 2.77 -1.33
C ASN A 51 -2.95 1.32 -0.93
N TYR A 52 -4.20 0.94 -0.70
CA TYR A 52 -4.57 -0.37 -0.19
C TYR A 52 -5.92 -0.84 -0.74
N CYS A 53 -6.15 -2.16 -0.70
CA CYS A 53 -7.47 -2.73 -0.98
C CYS A 53 -8.11 -3.10 0.36
N ALA A 54 -9.30 -2.55 0.65
CA ALA A 54 -9.98 -2.80 1.91
C ALA A 54 -10.32 -4.29 2.08
N THR A 55 -10.88 -4.90 1.03
CA THR A 55 -11.25 -6.32 1.05
C THR A 55 -10.05 -7.25 1.30
N CYS A 56 -8.89 -6.99 0.69
CA CYS A 56 -7.75 -7.90 0.79
C CYS A 56 -6.80 -7.63 1.96
N GLN A 57 -6.70 -6.40 2.47
CA GLN A 57 -5.67 -6.02 3.44
C GLN A 57 -6.22 -5.73 4.83
N THR A 58 -7.49 -5.36 4.94
CA THR A 58 -8.11 -4.91 6.19
C THR A 58 -9.44 -5.60 6.45
N ASP A 59 -9.68 -6.75 5.82
CA ASP A 59 -10.91 -7.54 5.92
C ASP A 59 -12.19 -6.69 5.70
N GLY A 60 -12.12 -5.77 4.74
CA GLY A 60 -13.20 -4.86 4.38
C GLY A 60 -13.25 -3.55 5.18
N ARG A 61 -12.40 -3.35 6.18
CA ARG A 61 -12.39 -2.10 6.97
C ARG A 61 -11.76 -0.94 6.19
N VAL A 62 -12.46 0.18 6.11
CA VAL A 62 -11.92 1.41 5.52
C VAL A 62 -11.13 2.17 6.59
N LEU A 63 -9.86 2.40 6.34
CA LEU A 63 -8.97 3.20 7.19
C LEU A 63 -9.28 4.69 7.02
N ALA A 64 -9.26 5.43 8.13
CA ALA A 64 -9.42 6.88 8.14
C ALA A 64 -8.07 7.60 8.13
N ASP A 65 -8.03 8.76 7.49
CA ASP A 65 -6.85 9.63 7.48
C ASP A 65 -6.52 10.09 8.91
N ASN A 66 -5.23 10.10 9.26
CA ASN A 66 -4.76 10.52 10.58
C ASN A 66 -3.86 11.76 10.55
N THR A 67 -3.96 12.56 9.48
CA THR A 67 -3.17 13.79 9.26
C THR A 67 -3.40 14.86 10.35
N THR A 68 -4.49 14.80 11.09
CA THR A 68 -4.89 15.79 12.11
C THR A 68 -4.67 15.34 13.56
N SER A 69 -4.09 14.17 13.84
CA SER A 69 -3.93 13.68 15.23
C SER A 69 -2.97 14.53 16.10
N LYS A 70 -2.28 15.52 15.53
CA LYS A 70 -1.44 16.48 16.26
C LYS A 70 -2.22 17.42 17.20
N PHE A 71 -3.55 17.50 17.09
CA PHE A 71 -4.37 18.42 17.91
C PHE A 71 -5.04 17.77 19.13
N LEU A 72 -4.75 16.52 19.45
CA LEU A 72 -5.24 15.84 20.65
C LEU A 72 -4.06 15.52 21.59
N LYS A 73 -3.63 16.53 22.35
CA LYS A 73 -2.86 16.38 23.59
C LYS A 73 -3.60 17.08 24.71
#